data_AF-A0A347AFK9-F1
#
_entry.id   AF-A0A347AFK9-F1
#
_cell.length_a   1.000
_cell.length_b   1.000
_cell.length_c   1.000
_cell.angle_alpha   90.00
_cell.angle_beta   90.00
_cell.angle_gamma   90.00
#
_symmetry.space_group_name_H-M   'P 1'
#
loop_
_entity.id
_entity.type
_entity.pdbx_description
1 polymer ?
#
loop_
_entity_poly.entity_id
_entity_poly.type
_entity_poly.pdbx_seq_one_letter_code
_entity_poly.pdbx_strand_id
1 'polypeptide(L)' 'MEVENINGLLLLISSGDDRVWPLKKMSEMIIERLNSHNFKFKVKHLSYECAGHLAGRPGYMSWPVRFYVRA' A
#
# COMPACT_ATOMS: atom_id res chain seq x y z
N MET A 1 16.17 -6.18 -2.28
CA MET A 1 16.38 -4.77 -2.66
C MET A 1 16.52 -3.98 -1.38
N GLU A 2 17.53 -3.11 -1.29
CA GLU A 2 17.80 -2.28 -0.12
C GLU A 2 17.09 -0.93 -0.29
N VAL A 3 15.94 -0.77 0.36
CA VAL A 3 15.09 0.43 0.27
C VAL A 3 15.66 1.61 1.05
N GLU A 4 16.50 1.33 2.04
CA GLU A 4 17.19 2.31 2.88
C GLU A 4 18.22 3.17 2.13
N ASN A 5 18.68 2.71 0.96
CA ASN A 5 19.64 3.43 0.12
C ASN A 5 18.96 4.48 -0.80
N ILE A 6 17.63 4.62 -0.74
CA ILE A 6 16.90 5.62 -1.53
C ILE A 6 17.28 7.04 -1.06
N ASN A 7 17.72 7.89 -1.98
CA ASN A 7 18.14 9.26 -1.66
C ASN A 7 17.05 10.29 -1.98
N GLY A 8 15.84 10.10 -1.44
CA GLY A 8 14.71 10.98 -1.74
C GLY A 8 13.42 10.67 -0.98
N LEU A 9 12.45 11.57 -1.12
CA LEU A 9 11.11 11.44 -0.54
C LEU A 9 10.43 10.18 -1.07
N LEU A 10 9.75 9.45 -0.19
CA LEU A 10 9.07 8.21 -0.54
C LEU A 10 7.55 8.33 -0.32
N LEU A 11 6.79 7.98 -1.35
CA LEU A 11 5.34 7.78 -1.27
C LEU A 11 5.03 6.30 -1.50
N LEU A 12 4.44 5.67 -0.50
CA LEU A 12 3.92 4.31 -0.57
C LEU A 12 2.40 4.36 -0.72
N ILE A 13 1.86 3.56 -1.64
CA ILE A 13 0.42 3.38 -1.85
C ILE A 13 0.12 1.90 -1.76
N SER A 14 -0.82 1.50 -0.91
CA SER A 14 -1.20 0.10 -0.74
C SER A 14 -2.70 -0.12 -0.77
N SER A 15 -3.09 -1.25 -1.36
CA SER A 15 -4.45 -1.78 -1.36
C SER A 15 -4.69 -2.68 -0.15
N GLY A 16 -5.78 -2.43 0.59
CA GLY A 16 -6.15 -3.18 1.80
C GLY A 16 -6.92 -4.48 1.55
N ASP A 17 -7.70 -4.56 0.46
CA ASP A 17 -8.42 -5.78 0.01
C ASP A 17 -7.70 -6.42 -1.18
N ASP A 18 -6.37 -6.26 -1.27
CA ASP A 18 -5.57 -7.04 -2.20
C ASP A 18 -5.49 -8.50 -1.72
N ARG A 19 -6.11 -9.40 -2.50
CA ARG A 19 -6.14 -10.85 -2.23
C ARG A 19 -5.05 -11.62 -2.97
N VAL A 20 -4.29 -10.94 -3.82
CA VAL A 20 -3.16 -11.53 -4.56
C VAL A 20 -1.91 -11.43 -3.69
N TRP A 21 -1.61 -10.23 -3.18
CA TRP A 21 -0.48 -9.99 -2.29
C TRP A 21 -0.87 -9.10 -1.11
N PRO A 22 -0.28 -9.30 0.08
CA PRO A 22 -0.59 -8.49 1.25
C PRO A 22 0.11 -7.11 1.19
N LEU A 23 -0.29 -6.25 0.24
CA LEU A 23 0.39 -4.99 -0.08
C LEU A 23 0.51 -4.04 1.11
N LYS A 24 -0.52 -3.98 1.97
CA LYS A 24 -0.48 -3.19 3.21
C LYS A 24 0.67 -3.64 4.11
N LYS A 25 0.74 -4.95 4.39
CA LYS A 25 1.82 -5.55 5.21
C LYS A 25 3.20 -5.33 4.58
N MET A 26 3.32 -5.46 3.26
CA MET A 26 4.59 -5.20 2.57
C MET A 26 5.03 -3.74 2.71
N SER A 27 4.09 -2.79 2.65
CA SER A 27 4.39 -1.36 2.85
C SER A 27 4.82 -1.09 4.29
N GLU A 28 4.17 -1.71 5.26
CA GLU A 28 4.55 -1.64 6.68
C GLU A 28 5.97 -2.19 6.91
N MET A 29 6.33 -3.32 6.30
CA MET A 29 7.68 -3.88 6.37
C MET A 29 8.74 -2.95 5.76
N ILE A 30 8.41 -2.24 4.68
CA ILE A 30 9.29 -1.22 4.09
C ILE A 30 9.50 -0.09 5.11
N ILE A 31 8.43 0.45 5.70
CA ILE A 31 8.50 1.53 6.68
C ILE A 31 9.33 1.11 7.91
N GLU A 32 9.12 -0.11 8.41
CA GLU A 32 9.88 -0.65 9.54
C GLU A 32 11.37 -0.75 9.23
N ARG A 33 11.73 -1.23 8.03
CA ARG A 33 13.13 -1.27 7.58
C ARG A 33 13.74 0.13 7.44
N LEU A 34 13.00 1.09 6.90
CA LEU A 34 13.47 2.48 6.78
C LEU A 34 13.71 3.11 8.17
N ASN A 35 12.81 2.87 9.12
CA ASN A 35 12.95 3.33 10.49
C ASN A 35 14.19 2.73 11.17
N SER A 36 14.44 1.43 10.98
CA SER A 36 15.60 0.77 11.59
C SER A 36 16.95 1.22 11.02
N HIS A 37 16.96 1.80 9.81
CA HIS A 37 18.16 2.32 9.16
C HIS A 37 18.30 3.86 9.26
N ASN A 38 17.52 4.52 10.12
CA ASN A 38 17.53 5.98 10.29
C ASN A 38 17.35 6.74 8.96
N PHE A 39 16.40 6.29 8.15
CA PHE A 39 16.12 6.89 6.85
C PHE A 39 15.81 8.39 6.99
N LYS A 40 16.52 9.21 6.21
CA LYS A 40 16.58 10.66 6.41
C LYS A 40 15.45 11.43 5.71
N PHE A 41 14.79 10.81 4.74
CA PHE A 41 13.76 11.46 3.93
C PHE A 41 12.37 11.15 4.45
N LYS A 42 11.44 12.08 4.22
CA LYS A 42 10.03 11.88 4.61
C LYS A 42 9.44 10.70 3.82
N VAL A 43 8.80 9.82 4.57
CA VAL A 43 7.99 8.72 4.03
C VAL A 43 6.52 9.04 4.28
N LYS A 44 5.70 8.91 3.25
CA LYS A 44 4.24 8.98 3.37
C LYS A 44 3.64 7.66 2.89
N HIS A 45 2.72 7.10 3.67
CA HIS A 45 1.99 5.89 3.31
C HIS A 45 0.50 6.20 3.20
N LEU A 46 -0.08 5.89 2.04
CA LEU A 46 -1.52 5.95 1.77
C LEU A 46 -2.04 4.51 1.66
N SER A 47 -2.81 4.08 2.65
CA SER A 47 -3.49 2.79 2.63
C SER A 47 -4.97 2.98 2.31
N TYR A 48 -5.46 2.28 1.30
CA TYR A 48 -6.86 2.30 0.89
C TYR A 48 -7.51 0.96 1.26
N GLU A 49 -8.28 0.92 2.34
CA GLU A 49 -8.79 -0.34 2.93
C GLU A 49 -9.63 -1.16 1.94
N CYS A 50 -10.48 -0.52 1.13
CA CYS A 50 -11.37 -1.21 0.18
C CYS A 50 -10.79 -1.33 -1.24
N ALA A 51 -9.52 -0.96 -1.45
CA ALA A 51 -8.88 -1.07 -2.75
C ALA A 51 -8.42 -2.51 -2.99
N GLY A 52 -8.73 -3.05 -4.16
CA GLY A 52 -8.22 -4.35 -4.62
C GLY A 52 -6.88 -4.22 -5.35
N HIS A 53 -6.40 -5.34 -5.90
CA HIS A 53 -5.09 -5.42 -6.56
C HIS A 53 -4.89 -4.42 -7.72
N LEU A 54 -5.96 -4.11 -8.46
CA LEU A 54 -5.92 -3.24 -9.64
C LEU A 54 -6.37 -1.80 -9.35
N ALA A 55 -6.27 -1.38 -8.09
CA ALA A 55 -6.57 -0.01 -7.68
C ALA A 55 -5.63 1.00 -8.35
N GLY A 56 -6.18 2.14 -8.77
CA GLY A 56 -5.44 3.19 -9.47
C GLY A 56 -5.72 3.26 -10.97
N ARG A 57 -6.57 2.38 -11.52
CA ARG A 57 -7.04 2.46 -12.91
C ARG A 57 -8.48 2.98 -12.95
N PRO A 58 -8.71 4.26 -13.31
CA PRO A 58 -10.06 4.84 -13.37
C PRO A 58 -10.98 4.02 -14.27
N GLY A 59 -12.20 3.74 -13.80
CA GLY A 59 -13.20 2.94 -14.53
C GLY A 59 -12.96 1.43 -14.52
N TYR A 60 -11.87 0.95 -13.90
CA TYR A 60 -11.63 -0.49 -13.75
C TYR A 60 -12.34 -1.04 -12.51
N MET A 61 -13.42 -1.79 -12.74
CA MET A 61 -14.14 -2.52 -11.70
C MET A 61 -13.53 -3.91 -11.53
N SER A 62 -12.71 -4.12 -10.50
CA SER A 62 -12.13 -5.43 -10.21
C SER A 62 -13.10 -6.31 -9.41
N TRP A 63 -14.03 -7.03 -10.09
CA TRP A 63 -14.94 -8.03 -9.51
C TRP A 63 -15.88 -7.50 -8.39
N PRO A 64 -17.00 -8.18 -8.03
CA PRO A 64 -18.08 -7.50 -7.34
C PRO A 64 -17.66 -7.18 -5.91
N VAL A 65 -17.50 -5.89 -5.62
CA VAL A 65 -17.58 -5.33 -4.28
C VAL A 65 -18.91 -5.80 -3.70
N ARG A 66 -18.83 -6.80 -2.81
CA ARG A 66 -19.99 -7.34 -2.10
C ARG A 66 -20.46 -6.24 -1.15
N PHE A 67 -21.38 -5.40 -1.63
CA PHE A 67 -22.14 -4.50 -0.78
C PHE A 67 -22.92 -5.38 0.20
N TYR A 68 -22.39 -5.57 1.41
CA TYR A 68 -23.22 -6.01 2.53
C TYR A 68 -24.12 -4.84 2.90
N VAL A 69 -25.23 -4.69 2.18
CA VAL A 69 -26.41 -4.05 2.76
C VAL A 69 -27.04 -5.14 3.63
N ARG A 70 -26.79 -5.07 4.95
CA ARG A 70 -27.65 -5.76 5.91
C ARG A 70 -28.97 -5.00 5.91
N ALA A 71 -29.97 -5.61 5.28
CA ALA A 71 -31.38 -5.35 5.59
C ALA A 71 -31.74 -6.05 6.91
#